data_AF-A0A8H7RGH5-F1
#
_entry.id   AF-A0A8H7RGH5-F1
#
_cell.length_a   1.000
_cell.length_b   1.000
_cell.length_c   1.000
_cell.angle_alpha   90.00
_cell.angle_beta   90.00
_cell.angle_gamma   90.00
#
_symmetry.space_group_name_H-M   'P 1'
#
loop_
_entity.id
_entity.type
_entity.pdbx_description
1 polymer ?
#
loop_
_entity_poly.entity_id
_entity_poly.type
_entity_poly.pdbx_seq_one_letter_code
_entity_poly.pdbx_strand_id
1 'polypeptide(L)'
;MEPVQLEKALNELPPVTLITEIPEVQNAIAHLLQSNQEMREYDPNDPDMVQAIKENKDLIMRKERQIDLTLKVIRERLGEAAWREMGSNVKEFREMHKEELLNNKQEEEGVFL
;
A
#
# COMPACT_ATOMS: atom_id res chain seq x y z
N MET A 1 -4.57 6.61 10.79
CA MET A 1 -3.41 6.72 11.69
C MET A 1 -2.55 7.83 11.17
N GLU A 2 -2.18 8.78 12.03
CA GLU A 2 -1.31 9.88 11.62
C GLU A 2 0.10 9.35 11.34
N PRO A 3 0.80 9.85 10.29
CA PRO A 3 2.12 9.35 9.89
C PRO A 3 3.14 9.27 11.04
N VAL A 4 3.11 10.25 11.95
CA VAL A 4 4.01 10.33 13.12
C VAL A 4 3.78 9.19 14.12
N GLN A 5 2.53 8.77 14.32
CA GLN A 5 2.21 7.67 15.24
C GLN A 5 2.66 6.33 14.66
N LEU A 6 2.50 6.16 13.34
CA LEU A 6 2.95 4.97 12.63
C LEU A 6 4.47 4.83 12.68
N GLU A 7 5.21 5.90 12.37
CA GLU A 7 6.67 5.88 12.42
C GLU A 7 7.19 5.54 13.83
N LYS A 8 6.56 6.08 14.88
CA LYS A 8 6.88 5.71 16.26
C LYS A 8 6.66 4.22 16.51
N ALA A 9 5.50 3.69 16.12
CA ALA A 9 5.18 2.27 16.29
C ALA A 9 6.18 1.36 15.57
N LEU A 10 6.53 1.70 14.31
CA LEU A 10 7.52 0.97 13.51
C LEU A 10 8.92 0.99 14.17
N ASN A 11 9.29 2.08 14.83
CA ASN A 11 10.55 2.17 15.57
C ASN A 11 10.58 1.30 16.84
N GLU A 12 9.42 0.99 17.41
CA GLU A 12 9.29 0.16 18.61
C GLU A 12 9.17 -1.34 18.29
N LEU A 13 8.88 -1.71 17.03
CA LEU A 13 8.77 -3.12 16.62
C LEU A 13 10.09 -3.88 16.75
N PRO A 14 10.07 -5.17 17.14
CA PRO A 14 11.23 -6.05 17.03
C PRO A 14 11.72 -6.13 15.56
N PRO A 15 13.05 -6.27 15.31
CA PRO A 15 13.59 -6.34 13.94
C PRO A 15 12.90 -7.36 13.03
N VAL A 16 12.61 -8.56 13.57
CA VAL A 16 11.94 -9.64 12.82
C VAL A 16 10.50 -9.25 12.45
N THR A 17 9.77 -8.58 13.33
CA THR A 17 8.42 -8.09 13.05
C THR A 17 8.44 -6.93 12.06
N LEU A 18 9.44 -6.05 12.16
CA LEU A 18 9.57 -4.90 11.25
C LEU A 18 9.78 -5.36 9.79
N ILE A 19 10.54 -6.42 9.56
CA ILE A 19 10.76 -6.95 8.20
C ILE A 19 9.51 -7.66 7.64
N THR A 20 8.65 -8.24 8.50
CA THR A 20 7.40 -8.90 8.06
C THR A 20 6.26 -7.91 7.81
N GLU A 21 6.37 -6.68 8.31
CA GLU A 21 5.37 -5.63 8.09
C GLU A 21 5.13 -5.35 6.59
N ILE A 22 6.20 -5.31 5.79
CA ILE A 22 6.09 -5.05 4.34
C ILE A 22 5.25 -6.12 3.62
N PRO A 23 5.55 -7.44 3.72
CA PRO A 23 4.75 -8.45 3.05
C PRO A 23 3.31 -8.52 3.57
N GLU A 24 3.07 -8.22 4.85
CA GLU A 24 1.70 -8.12 5.38
C GLU A 24 0.91 -6.98 4.73
N VAL A 25 1.54 -5.81 4.60
CA VAL A 25 0.92 -4.65 3.94
C VAL A 25 0.71 -4.89 2.45
N GLN A 26 1.66 -5.53 1.76
CA GLN A 26 1.54 -5.92 0.35
C GLN A 26 0.36 -6.89 0.13
N ASN A 27 0.22 -7.90 0.99
CA ASN A 27 -0.91 -8.83 0.91
C ASN A 27 -2.25 -8.10 1.07
N ALA A 28 -2.34 -7.16 2.01
CA ALA A 28 -3.53 -6.33 2.17
C ALA A 28 -3.83 -5.50 0.90
N ILE A 29 -2.80 -4.89 0.29
CA ILE A 29 -2.96 -4.17 -0.97
C ILE A 29 -3.45 -5.11 -2.08
N ALA A 30 -2.84 -6.29 -2.24
CA ALA A 30 -3.21 -7.25 -3.28
C ALA A 30 -4.69 -7.67 -3.16
N HIS A 31 -5.17 -7.93 -1.95
CA HIS A 31 -6.58 -8.25 -1.71
C HIS A 31 -7.52 -7.09 -2.04
N LEU A 32 -7.14 -5.84 -1.72
CA LEU A 32 -7.94 -4.66 -2.07
C LEU A 32 -7.98 -4.43 -3.59
N LEU A 33 -6.86 -4.63 -4.29
CA LEU A 33 -6.80 -4.53 -5.74
C LEU A 33 -7.68 -5.58 -6.42
N GLN A 34 -7.62 -6.83 -5.95
CA GLN A 34 -8.48 -7.91 -6.42
C GLN A 34 -9.95 -7.59 -6.16
N SER A 35 -10.31 -7.18 -4.95
CA SER A 35 -11.69 -6.83 -4.59
C SER A 35 -12.23 -5.68 -5.45
N ASN A 36 -11.40 -4.67 -5.75
CA ASN A 36 -11.79 -3.60 -6.67
C ASN A 36 -12.06 -4.11 -8.08
N GLN A 37 -11.28 -5.08 -8.56
CA GLN A 37 -11.50 -5.68 -9.87
C GLN A 37 -12.79 -6.50 -9.90
N GLU A 38 -13.02 -7.33 -8.89
CA GLU A 38 -14.23 -8.14 -8.75
C GLU A 38 -15.49 -7.28 -8.69
N MET A 39 -15.47 -6.16 -7.96
CA MET A 39 -16.59 -5.21 -7.90
C MET A 39 -16.87 -4.55 -9.27
N ARG A 40 -15.83 -4.14 -10.01
CA ARG A 40 -15.99 -3.57 -11.36
C ARG A 40 -16.57 -4.58 -12.36
N GLU A 41 -16.18 -5.85 -12.23
CA GLU A 41 -16.66 -6.92 -13.10
C GLU A 41 -18.10 -7.34 -12.78
N TYR A 42 -18.50 -7.24 -11.51
CA TYR A 42 -19.84 -7.61 -11.07
C TYR A 42 -20.91 -6.61 -11.54
N ASP A 43 -20.77 -5.33 -11.18
CA ASP A 43 -21.61 -4.25 -11.68
C ASP A 43 -20.85 -2.91 -11.62
N PRO A 44 -20.35 -2.38 -12.76
CA PRO A 44 -19.58 -1.15 -12.77
C PRO A 44 -20.41 0.11 -12.47
N ASN A 45 -21.74 0.03 -12.45
CA ASN A 45 -22.62 1.17 -12.21
C ASN A 45 -23.32 1.11 -10.85
N ASP A 46 -23.10 0.05 -10.07
CA ASP A 46 -23.65 -0.06 -8.72
C ASP A 46 -23.04 1.05 -7.84
N PRO A 47 -23.84 2.00 -7.33
CA PRO A 47 -23.33 3.13 -6.57
C PRO A 47 -22.59 2.73 -5.30
N ASP A 48 -23.00 1.64 -4.63
CA ASP A 48 -22.37 1.16 -3.41
C ASP A 48 -21.01 0.53 -3.74
N MET A 49 -20.90 -0.22 -4.85
CA MET A 49 -19.63 -0.77 -5.31
C MET A 49 -18.66 0.31 -5.78
N VAL A 50 -19.15 1.32 -6.50
CA VAL A 50 -18.32 2.48 -6.91
C VAL A 50 -17.77 3.21 -5.67
N GLN A 51 -18.60 3.42 -4.66
CA GLN A 51 -18.17 4.03 -3.40
C GLN A 51 -17.17 3.14 -2.64
N ALA A 52 -17.41 1.84 -2.56
CA ALA A 52 -16.49 0.89 -1.92
C ALA A 52 -15.12 0.83 -2.62
N ILE A 53 -15.09 0.86 -3.96
CA ILE A 53 -13.85 0.95 -4.74
C ILE A 53 -13.09 2.22 -4.37
N LYS A 54 -13.77 3.36 -4.27
CA LYS A 54 -13.15 4.63 -3.88
C LYS A 54 -12.51 4.56 -2.49
N GLU A 55 -13.22 4.00 -1.51
CA GLU A 55 -12.70 3.83 -0.15
C GLU A 55 -11.51 2.87 -0.09
N ASN A 56 -11.54 1.81 -0.89
CA ASN A 56 -10.41 0.89 -1.04
C ASN A 56 -9.19 1.58 -1.66
N LYS A 57 -9.38 2.46 -2.66
CA LYS A 57 -8.29 3.26 -3.24
C LYS A 57 -7.62 4.14 -2.18
N ASP A 58 -8.41 4.84 -1.38
CA ASP A 58 -7.90 5.66 -0.28
C ASP A 58 -7.11 4.83 0.75
N LEU A 59 -7.57 3.61 1.03
CA LEU A 59 -6.87 2.67 1.89
C LEU A 59 -5.56 2.17 1.27
N ILE A 60 -5.54 1.82 -0.01
CA ILE A 60 -4.34 1.39 -0.74
C ILE A 60 -3.27 2.48 -0.69
N MET A 61 -3.62 3.74 -0.92
CA MET A 61 -2.65 4.84 -0.82
C MET A 61 -2.06 5.00 0.57
N ARG A 62 -2.88 4.84 1.63
CA ARG A 62 -2.38 4.86 3.00
C ARG A 62 -1.43 3.69 3.27
N LYS A 63 -1.71 2.51 2.70
CA LYS A 63 -0.87 1.31 2.80
C LYS A 63 0.44 1.48 2.02
N GLU A 64 0.43 2.08 0.84
CA GLU A 64 1.66 2.43 0.09
C GLU A 64 2.54 3.39 0.91
N ARG A 65 1.96 4.43 1.52
CA ARG A 65 2.70 5.33 2.41
C ARG A 65 3.27 4.60 3.63
N GLN A 66 2.56 3.60 4.15
CA GLN A 66 3.05 2.74 5.23
C GLN A 66 4.26 1.90 4.79
N ILE A 67 4.27 1.36 3.57
CA ILE A 67 5.46 0.68 3.01
C ILE A 67 6.65 1.63 2.95
N ASP A 68 6.46 2.85 2.44
CA ASP A 68 7.55 3.83 2.30
C ASP A 68 8.15 4.21 3.65
N LEU A 69 7.31 4.43 4.67
CA LEU A 69 7.76 4.70 6.04
C LEU A 69 8.47 3.47 6.65
N THR A 70 7.96 2.26 6.41
CA THR A 70 8.57 1.03 6.91
C THR A 70 9.96 0.82 6.30
N LEU A 71 10.13 1.05 5.00
CA LEU A 71 11.44 1.03 4.33
C LEU A 71 12.41 2.04 4.92
N LYS A 72 11.95 3.27 5.21
CA LYS A 72 12.76 4.29 5.88
C LYS A 72 13.25 3.79 7.24
N VAL A 73 12.35 3.28 8.08
CA VAL A 73 12.68 2.78 9.42
C VAL A 73 13.61 1.55 9.35
N ILE A 74 13.41 0.64 8.39
CA ILE A 74 14.31 -0.49 8.15
C ILE A 74 15.73 0.01 7.83
N ARG A 75 15.85 1.01 6.96
CA ARG A 75 17.16 1.58 6.61
C ARG A 75 17.86 2.19 7.81
N GLU A 76 17.13 2.93 8.63
CA GLU A 76 17.65 3.62 9.82
C GLU A 76 18.04 2.63 10.93
N ARG A 77 17.26 1.57 11.15
CA ARG A 77 17.45 0.63 12.28
C ARG A 77 18.27 -0.61 11.94
N LEU A 78 18.09 -1.15 10.75
CA LEU A 78 18.65 -2.45 10.31
C LEU A 78 19.74 -2.27 9.25
N GLY A 79 19.86 -1.08 8.68
CA GLY A 79 20.91 -0.70 7.74
C GLY A 79 20.59 -0.98 6.27
N GLU A 80 21.57 -0.65 5.44
CA GLU A 80 21.45 -0.61 3.98
C GLU A 80 21.19 -1.98 3.35
N ALA A 81 21.73 -3.07 3.91
CA ALA A 81 21.55 -4.42 3.37
C ALA A 81 20.08 -4.88 3.45
N ALA A 82 19.48 -4.78 4.65
CA ALA A 82 18.08 -5.11 4.86
C ALA A 82 17.14 -4.19 4.04
N TRP A 83 17.47 -2.90 3.95
CA TRP A 83 16.73 -1.96 3.12
C TRP A 83 16.75 -2.34 1.63
N ARG A 84 17.90 -2.77 1.08
CA ARG A 84 17.99 -3.18 -0.33
C ARG A 84 17.18 -4.44 -0.63
N GLU A 85 17.25 -5.42 0.26
CA GLU A 85 16.49 -6.67 0.13
C GLU A 85 14.99 -6.38 0.09
N MET A 86 14.49 -5.67 1.11
CA MET A 86 13.08 -5.31 1.19
C MET A 86 12.67 -4.33 0.07
N GLY A 87 13.55 -3.41 -0.31
CA GLY A 87 13.33 -2.48 -1.41
C GLY A 87 13.20 -3.18 -2.76
N SER A 88 13.94 -4.26 -3.00
CA SER A 88 13.79 -5.07 -4.21
C SER A 88 12.43 -5.75 -4.24
N ASN A 89 12.02 -6.37 -3.13
CA ASN A 89 10.71 -7.00 -3.00
C ASN A 89 9.56 -5.99 -3.23
N VAL A 90 9.64 -4.80 -2.63
CA VAL A 90 8.66 -3.72 -2.85
C VAL A 90 8.62 -3.28 -4.31
N LYS A 91 9.78 -3.17 -4.97
CA LYS A 91 9.87 -2.80 -6.38
C LYS A 91 9.21 -3.85 -7.28
N GLU A 92 9.47 -5.14 -7.02
CA GLU A 92 8.87 -6.25 -7.77
C GLU A 92 7.35 -6.27 -7.62
N PHE A 93 6.85 -6.10 -6.39
CA PHE A 93 5.41 -6.00 -6.12
C PHE A 93 4.76 -4.83 -6.87
N ARG A 94 5.39 -3.65 -6.83
CA ARG A 94 4.88 -2.46 -7.54
C ARG A 94 4.87 -2.62 -9.05
N GLU A 95 5.84 -3.34 -9.62
CA GLU A 95 5.84 -3.62 -11.06
C GLU A 95 4.76 -4.65 -11.43
N MET A 96 4.55 -5.66 -10.57
CA MET A 96 3.50 -6.67 -10.75
C MET A 96 2.09 -6.06 -10.78
N HIS A 97 1.83 -5.08 -9.91
CA HIS A 97 0.51 -4.43 -9.77
C HIS A 97 0.47 -3.00 -10.36
N LYS A 98 1.34 -2.72 -11.32
CA LYS A 98 1.58 -1.36 -11.81
C LYS A 98 0.33 -0.73 -12.42
N GLU A 99 -0.42 -1.49 -13.22
CA GLU A 99 -1.60 -0.97 -13.92
C GLU A 99 -2.70 -0.58 -12.92
N GLU A 100 -2.98 -1.44 -11.94
CA GLU A 100 -4.01 -1.17 -10.95
C GLU A 100 -3.60 -0.05 -9.98
N LEU A 101 -2.32 0.01 -9.62
CA LEU A 101 -1.78 1.10 -8.79
C LEU A 101 -1.81 2.46 -9.53
N LEU A 102 -1.58 2.49 -10.85
CA LEU A 102 -1.71 3.70 -11.66
C LEU A 102 -3.17 4.15 -11.77
N ASN A 103 -4.09 3.22 -12.02
CA ASN A 103 -5.52 3.49 -12.06
C ASN A 103 -6.05 4.05 -10.73
N ASN A 104 -5.43 3.67 -9.60
CA ASN A 104 -5.78 4.23 -8.30
C ASN A 104 -5.30 5.68 -8.10
N LYS A 105 -4.22 6.10 -8.77
CA LYS A 105 -3.67 7.46 -8.65
C LYS A 105 -4.34 8.47 -9.60
N GLN A 106 -4.75 8.05 -10.79
CA GLN A 106 -5.28 8.97 -11.82
C GLN A 106 -6.69 9.49 -11.52
N GLU A 107 -7.51 8.76 -10.76
CA GLU A 107 -8.88 9.19 -10.46
C GLU A 107 -8.97 10.26 -9.37
N GLU A 108 -7.95 10.43 -8.52
CA GLU A 108 -7.93 11.52 -7.53
C GLU A 108 -7.60 12.88 -8.16
N GLU A 109 -6.72 12.93 -9.16
CA GLU A 109 -6.32 14.18 -9.83
C GLU A 109 -7.41 14.74 -10.76
N GLY A 110 -8.41 13.91 -11.12
CA GLY A 110 -9.52 14.29 -12.00
C GLY A 110 -10.68 15.03 -11.33
N VAL A 111 -10.68 15.18 -10.00
CA VAL A 111 -11.76 15.84 -9.24
C VAL A 111 -11.37 17.27 -8.85
N PHE A 112 -11.08 18.09 -9.86
CA PHE A 112 -11.07 19.55 -9.74
C PHE A 112 -11.82 20.16 -10.93
N LEU A 113 -13.16 20.15 -10.87
CA LEU A 113 -14.04 21.02 -11.66
C LEU A 113 -15.20 21.50 -10.79
#